data_AF-A0A381I9P8-F1
#
_entry.id   AF-A0A381I9P8-F1
#
_cell.length_a   1.000
_cell.length_b   1.000
_cell.length_c   1.000
_cell.angle_alpha   90.00
_cell.angle_beta   90.00
_cell.angle_gamma   90.00
#
_symmetry.space_group_name_H-M   'P 1'
#
loop_
_entity.id
_entity.type
_entity.pdbx_description
1 polymer ?
#
loop_
_entity_poly.entity_id
_entity_poly.type
_entity_poly.pdbx_seq_one_letter_code
_entity_poly.pdbx_strand_id
1 'polypeptide(L)'
;MDLISLYQYGIKNVVATLGTALTEQQGILIKRYADTAIISYDSDEAGIKATLRAIDILTKLGINVKVLDLKDAKDPDEFCKKIRT
;
A
#
# COMPACT_ATOMS: atom_id res chain seq x y z
N MET A 1 -9.95 4.27 5.03
CA MET A 1 -11.14 4.26 4.14
C MET A 1 -10.82 3.53 2.83
N ASP A 2 -9.55 3.63 2.41
CA ASP A 2 -8.95 3.12 1.17
C ASP A 2 -9.08 1.60 1.01
N LEU A 3 -8.86 0.82 2.06
CA LEU A 3 -9.02 -0.63 2.00
C LEU A 3 -10.44 -1.04 1.62
N ILE A 4 -11.44 -0.43 2.27
CA ILE A 4 -12.85 -0.73 2.02
C ILE A 4 -13.22 -0.31 0.60
N SER A 5 -12.75 0.86 0.17
CA SER A 5 -12.96 1.35 -1.19
C SER A 5 -12.38 0.39 -2.23
N LEU A 6 -11.08 0.06 -2.14
CA LEU A 6 -10.42 -0.89 -3.04
C LEU A 6 -11.15 -2.25 -3.07
N TYR A 7 -11.60 -2.74 -1.91
CA TYR A 7 -12.36 -3.99 -1.82
C TYR A 7 -13.72 -3.90 -2.53
N GLN A 8 -14.43 -2.79 -2.37
CA GLN A 8 -15.69 -2.51 -3.09
C GLN A 8 -15.48 -2.40 -4.60
N TYR A 9 -14.31 -1.91 -5.03
CA TYR A 9 -13.90 -1.87 -6.45
C TYR A 9 -13.33 -3.20 -6.97
N GLY A 10 -13.36 -4.27 -6.18
CA GLY A 10 -12.98 -5.63 -6.61
C GLY A 10 -11.52 -5.99 -6.39
N ILE A 11 -10.71 -5.08 -5.84
CA ILE A 11 -9.32 -5.35 -5.44
C ILE A 11 -9.35 -5.95 -4.04
N LYS A 12 -9.29 -7.29 -3.95
CA LYS A 12 -9.52 -8.02 -2.70
C LYS A 12 -8.25 -8.38 -1.93
N ASN A 13 -7.10 -8.32 -2.58
CA ASN A 13 -5.78 -8.61 -2.00
C ASN A 13 -5.17 -7.36 -1.35
N VAL A 14 -5.93 -6.72 -0.45
CA VAL A 14 -5.58 -5.43 0.16
C VAL A 14 -5.54 -5.58 1.67
N VAL A 15 -4.51 -5.00 2.28
CA VAL A 15 -4.35 -4.87 3.73
C VAL A 15 -3.92 -3.43 4.05
N ALA A 16 -4.24 -2.95 5.25
CA ALA A 16 -3.90 -1.61 5.71
C ALA A 16 -3.34 -1.68 7.13
N THR A 17 -2.42 -0.77 7.47
CA THR A 17 -1.93 -0.62 8.84
C THR A 17 -2.96 0.13 9.68
N LEU A 18 -3.04 -0.19 10.98
CA LEU A 18 -4.00 0.43 11.89
C LEU A 18 -3.47 1.77 12.45
N GLY A 19 -3.28 2.75 11.56
CA GLY A 19 -2.85 4.11 11.95
C GLY A 19 -1.39 4.24 12.38
N THR A 20 -0.55 3.24 12.09
CA THR A 20 0.89 3.23 12.41
C THR A 20 1.72 2.85 11.18
N ALA A 21 3.03 3.09 11.26
CA ALA A 21 3.97 2.63 10.24
C ALA A 21 4.03 1.10 10.21
N LEU A 22 4.25 0.55 9.01
CA LEU A 22 4.45 -0.89 8.81
C LEU A 22 5.60 -1.41 9.69
N THR A 23 5.36 -2.51 10.40
CA THR A 23 6.39 -3.17 11.23
C THR A 23 7.02 -4.36 10.50
N GLU A 24 8.21 -4.77 10.95
CA GLU A 24 8.87 -5.98 10.43
C GLU A 24 8.02 -7.23 10.66
N GLN A 25 7.34 -7.36 11.81
CA GLN A 25 6.46 -8.50 12.07
C GLN A 25 5.28 -8.56 11.09
N GLN A 26 4.73 -7.40 10.72
CA GLN A 26 3.70 -7.32 9.66
C GLN A 26 4.29 -7.70 8.30
N GLY A 27 5.52 -7.29 7.98
CA GLY A 27 6.22 -7.72 6.78
C GLY A 27 6.44 -9.24 6.71
N ILE A 28 6.85 -9.86 7.82
CA ILE A 28 7.01 -11.31 7.93
C ILE A 28 5.68 -12.02 7.70
N LEU A 29 4.58 -11.47 8.23
CA LEU A 29 3.25 -12.01 8.00
C LEU A 29 2.88 -11.94 6.52
N ILE A 30 3.10 -10.79 5.86
CA ILE A 30 2.83 -10.60 4.43
C ILE A 30 3.62 -11.61 3.59
N LYS A 31 4.90 -11.86 3.92
CA LYS A 31 5.76 -12.81 3.18
C LYS A 31 5.18 -14.22 3.12
N ARG A 32 4.38 -14.63 4.11
CA ARG A 32 3.71 -15.95 4.13
C ARG A 32 2.60 -16.08 3.08
N TYR A 33 2.08 -14.97 2.59
CA TYR A 33 0.94 -14.93 1.68
C TYR A 33 1.28 -14.35 0.30
N ALA A 34 2.36 -13.57 0.17
CA ALA A 34 2.73 -12.94 -1.09
C ALA A 34 4.24 -12.70 -1.22
N ASP A 35 4.75 -12.94 -2.43
CA ASP A 35 6.13 -12.60 -2.81
C ASP A 35 6.25 -11.19 -3.41
N THR A 36 5.13 -10.56 -3.74
CA THR A 36 5.08 -9.19 -4.28
C THR A 36 4.08 -8.36 -3.51
N ALA A 37 4.49 -7.15 -3.11
CA ALA A 37 3.65 -6.17 -2.43
C ALA A 37 3.58 -4.88 -3.23
N ILE A 38 2.37 -4.31 -3.35
CA ILE A 38 2.15 -2.99 -3.93
C ILE A 38 1.85 -2.04 -2.77
N ILE A 39 2.68 -1.02 -2.58
CA ILE A 39 2.48 0.02 -1.59
C ILE A 39 1.69 1.15 -2.22
N SER A 40 0.64 1.58 -1.52
CA SER A 40 -0.15 2.75 -1.87
C SER A 40 -0.42 3.54 -0.60
N TYR A 41 0.40 4.56 -0.36
CA TYR A 41 0.21 5.55 0.71
C TYR A 41 -0.07 6.92 0.09
N ASP A 42 -0.47 7.85 0.93
CA ASP A 42 -0.78 9.22 0.52
C ASP A 42 0.44 9.89 -0.12
N SER A 43 0.15 10.80 -1.05
CA SER A 43 1.17 11.53 -1.82
C SER A 43 1.85 12.66 -1.03
N ASP A 44 1.65 12.74 0.29
CA ASP A 44 2.22 13.77 1.15
C ASP A 44 3.58 13.36 1.73
N GLU A 45 4.25 14.29 2.43
CA GLU A 45 5.58 14.03 2.98
C GLU A 45 5.61 12.86 3.98
N ALA A 46 4.51 12.67 4.74
CA ALA A 46 4.40 11.57 5.71
C ALA A 46 4.23 10.22 5.00
N GLY A 47 3.39 10.17 3.97
CA GLY A 47 3.17 8.99 3.12
C GLY A 47 4.42 8.60 2.33
N ILE A 48 5.19 9.57 1.83
CA ILE A 48 6.49 9.32 1.19
C ILE A 48 7.47 8.69 2.18
N LYS A 49 7.61 9.25 3.40
CA LYS A 49 8.48 8.70 4.45
C LYS A 49 8.04 7.29 4.86
N ALA A 50 6.72 7.06 5.01
CA ALA A 50 6.17 5.75 5.31
C ALA A 50 6.44 4.74 4.20
N THR A 51 6.34 5.16 2.93
CA THR A 51 6.62 4.33 1.75
C THR A 51 8.07 3.89 1.73
N LEU A 52 9.02 4.82 1.92
CA LEU A 52 10.45 4.49 1.97
C LEU A 52 10.78 3.50 3.09
N ARG A 53 10.19 3.67 4.27
CA ARG A 53 10.36 2.73 5.40
C ARG A 53 9.79 1.35 5.08
N ALA A 54 8.60 1.30 4.48
CA ALA A 54 7.97 0.04 4.10
C ALA A 54 8.77 -0.68 3.00
N ILE A 55 9.32 0.04 2.03
CA ILE A 55 10.23 -0.50 1.00
C ILE A 55 11.43 -1.18 1.66
N ASP A 56 12.11 -0.49 2.59
CA ASP A 56 13.29 -1.03 3.27
C ASP A 56 12.97 -2.34 4.02
N ILE A 57 11.88 -2.34 4.80
CA ILE A 57 11.43 -3.53 5.56
C ILE A 57 11.11 -4.70 4.61
N LEU A 58 10.27 -4.47 3.60
CA LEU A 58 9.75 -5.54 2.74
C LEU A 58 10.85 -6.10 1.82
N THR A 59 11.74 -5.24 1.33
CA THR A 59 12.86 -5.66 0.47
C THR A 59 13.87 -6.50 1.25
N LYS A 60 14.16 -6.15 2.51
CA LYS A 60 15.00 -6.97 3.40
C LYS A 60 14.44 -8.37 3.64
N LEU A 61 13.12 -8.51 3.60
CA LEU A 61 12.42 -9.79 3.74
C LEU A 61 12.30 -10.57 2.42
N GLY A 62 12.89 -10.08 1.32
CA GLY A 62 12.84 -10.72 0.01
C GLY A 62 11.46 -10.67 -0.64
N ILE A 63 10.69 -9.61 -0.36
CA ILE A 63 9.43 -9.31 -1.05
C ILE A 63 9.75 -8.33 -2.19
N ASN A 64 9.24 -8.60 -3.39
CA ASN A 64 9.31 -7.67 -4.50
C ASN A 64 8.34 -6.50 -4.26
N VAL A 65 8.88 -5.31 -4.07
CA VAL A 65 8.08 -4.11 -3.74
C VAL A 65 7.83 -3.30 -5.00
N LYS A 66 6.57 -2.93 -5.23
CA LYS A 66 6.15 -1.95 -6.23
C LYS A 66 5.43 -0.81 -5.52
N VAL A 67 5.57 0.40 -6.03
CA VAL A 67 4.86 1.58 -5.53
C VAL A 67 3.80 1.95 -6.56
N LEU A 68 2.57 2.16 -6.11
CA LEU A 68 1.49 2.66 -6.96
C LEU A 68 1.65 4.17 -7.11
N ASP A 69 1.88 4.63 -8.33
CA ASP A 69 1.83 6.04 -8.68
C ASP A 69 0.37 6.43 -8.93
N LEU A 70 -0.16 7.33 -8.10
CA LEU A 70 -1.56 7.76 -8.12
C LEU A 70 -1.85 8.82 -9.19
N LYS A 71 -0.88 9.26 -10.01
CA LYS A 71 -1.06 10.13 -11.20
C LYS A 71 -2.22 11.13 -11.08
N ASP A 72 -2.08 12.08 -10.15
CA ASP A 72 -3.05 13.16 -9.84
C ASP A 72 -4.23 12.80 -8.92
N ALA A 73 -4.25 11.63 -8.30
CA ALA A 73 -5.14 11.32 -7.17
C ALA A 73 -4.39 11.43 -5.82
N LYS A 74 -5.08 11.94 -4.81
CA LYS A 74 -4.49 12.13 -3.48
C LYS A 74 -4.29 10.80 -2.74
N ASP A 75 -5.27 9.91 -2.89
CA ASP A 75 -5.36 8.62 -2.20
C ASP A 75 -5.94 7.52 -3.14
N PRO A 76 -5.87 6.24 -2.76
CA PRO A 76 -6.39 5.13 -3.57
C PRO A 76 -7.90 5.19 -3.79
N ASP A 77 -8.66 5.76 -2.85
CA ASP A 77 -10.11 5.93 -2.96
C ASP A 77 -10.47 6.92 -4.08
N GLU A 78 -9.80 8.08 -4.10
CA GLU A 78 -9.95 9.09 -5.14
C GLU A 78 -9.52 8.56 -6.51
N PHE A 79 -8.43 7.80 -6.56
CA PHE A 79 -7.93 7.18 -7.79
C PHE A 79 -8.97 6.21 -8.40
N CYS A 80 -9.55 5.33 -7.58
CA CYS A 80 -10.59 4.41 -8.04
C CYS A 80 -11.85 5.13 -8.55
N LYS A 81 -12.20 6.27 -7.94
CA LYS A 81 -13.31 7.11 -8.40
C LYS A 81 -13.02 7.79 -9.74
N LYS A 82 -11.79 8.31 -9.96
CA LYS A 82 -11.40 9.02 -11.19
C LYS A 82 -11.33 8.11 -12.42
N ILE A 83 -10.79 6.89 -12.32
CA ILE A 83 -10.56 6.01 -13.48
C ILE A 83 -11.84 5.55 -14.19
N ARG A 84 -13.00 5.60 -13.51
CA ARG A 84 -14.25 5.05 -14.04
C ARG A 84 -15.14 6.07 -14.78
N THR A 85 -14.69 7.32 -14.91
CA THR A 85 -15.39 8.38 -15.66
C THR A 85 -14.76 8.54 -17.04
#